data_AF-A0A6G7J1V7-F1
#
_entry.id   AF-A0A6G7J1V7-F1
#
_cell.length_a   1.000
_cell.length_b   1.000
_cell.length_c   1.000
_cell.angle_alpha   90.00
_cell.angle_beta   90.00
_cell.angle_gamma   90.00
#
_symmetry.space_group_name_H-M   'P 1'
#
loop_
_entity.id
_entity.type
_entity.pdbx_description
1 polymer ?
#
loop_
_entity_poly.entity_id
_entity_poly.type
_entity_poly.pdbx_seq_one_letter_code
_entity_poly.pdbx_strand_id
1 'polypeptide(L)'
;MKTRTIEIMDTTLRDGEQTSGVSFSASEKLTLAKLLLEELKVDRIEVASARVSEGELQAVKNITDWAAAEGYISKVEVLTFVDNGVSLKWMQEAGAKVQNLLTKGSLNHLTHQLKKTPEQHFTEIEKVVLEGNKLGIDTNVYLEDWSNGMRSSKDYVFQFLDFLTEQPIKRILLPDTLGILTHTETGSFLKEIIERYPNTHFDFHGHNDYDLSVANVMEALKAGVHGLHLTVNGMGERAGNAPLASAVAVINDFLPEIKIGVKESSLYKVSKLVSAFTGFGIPDNKPIVGDNVFTQTAGIHADGDSKKNLYFNDLLPERFGRKRKYALGKTSGKANIQKNLQELGLTLNDDELKKVTERIIELGDKKERVTKDDLPYIISDVLDNKLHQQRVFVKSYVLTHSKGLKPSTTLSIEIEGKTYEEHAQGDGQFDAFINALKKVYKKEGRELPKLVDYAVRIPPGSNSDALCETLITWQTKDKDFTTRGLDSDQTVSAIKATEKMLNLV
;
A
#
# COMPACT_ATOMS: atom_id res chain seq x y z
N MET A 1 11.45 -16.52 -30.90
CA MET A 1 11.40 -15.07 -31.15
C MET A 1 12.57 -14.41 -30.43
N LYS A 2 13.16 -13.35 -30.98
CA LYS A 2 14.28 -12.64 -30.33
C LYS A 2 13.71 -11.86 -29.14
N THR A 3 14.22 -12.12 -27.93
CA THR A 3 13.80 -11.41 -26.73
C THR A 3 14.11 -9.92 -26.86
N ARG A 4 13.15 -9.06 -26.49
CA ARG A 4 13.27 -7.60 -26.57
C ARG A 4 13.39 -7.00 -25.18
N THR A 5 14.33 -6.09 -24.98
CA THR A 5 14.48 -5.35 -23.73
C THR A 5 13.70 -4.05 -23.81
N ILE A 6 12.97 -3.72 -22.75
CA ILE A 6 12.15 -2.51 -22.64
C ILE A 6 12.70 -1.64 -21.52
N GLU A 7 12.84 -0.35 -21.80
CA GLU A 7 13.25 0.65 -20.80
C GLU A 7 12.06 1.06 -19.92
N ILE A 8 12.26 1.05 -18.61
CA ILE A 8 11.29 1.60 -17.66
C ILE A 8 11.77 2.96 -17.17
N MET A 9 10.99 3.99 -17.46
CA MET A 9 11.12 5.30 -16.81
C MET A 9 10.12 5.42 -15.67
N ASP A 10 10.62 5.68 -14.46
CA ASP A 10 9.77 6.05 -13.34
C ASP A 10 9.55 7.57 -13.32
N THR A 11 8.29 8.00 -13.29
CA THR A 11 7.91 9.42 -13.23
C THR A 11 7.35 9.82 -11.87
N THR A 12 7.57 9.04 -10.81
CA THR A 12 7.01 9.29 -9.46
C THR A 12 7.45 10.65 -8.91
N LEU A 13 8.69 11.06 -9.18
CA LEU A 13 9.27 12.29 -8.65
C LEU A 13 8.86 13.57 -9.39
N ARG A 14 8.24 13.45 -10.57
CA ARG A 14 7.69 14.58 -11.35
C ARG A 14 6.19 14.48 -11.45
N ASP A 15 5.71 13.47 -12.16
CA ASP A 15 4.29 13.29 -12.45
C ASP A 15 3.55 12.77 -11.21
N GLY A 16 4.16 11.83 -10.49
CA GLY A 16 3.62 11.34 -9.22
C GLY A 16 3.47 12.45 -8.16
N GLU A 17 4.35 13.45 -8.16
CA GLU A 17 4.23 14.61 -7.27
C GLU A 17 3.01 15.49 -7.59
N GLN A 18 2.48 15.45 -8.82
CA GLN A 18 1.26 16.16 -9.18
C GLN A 18 -0.02 15.52 -8.59
N THR A 19 0.12 14.42 -7.84
CA THR A 19 -0.96 13.88 -7.02
C THR A 19 -1.41 14.92 -5.99
N SER A 20 -2.71 15.14 -5.87
CA SER A 20 -3.25 16.15 -4.96
C SER A 20 -2.81 15.90 -3.51
N GLY A 21 -2.21 16.92 -2.88
CA GLY A 21 -1.73 16.87 -1.50
C GLY A 21 -0.34 16.26 -1.32
N VAL A 22 0.34 15.87 -2.40
CA VAL A 22 1.72 15.36 -2.36
C VAL A 22 2.70 16.49 -2.64
N SER A 23 3.81 16.52 -1.90
CA SER A 23 4.98 17.34 -2.17
C SER A 23 6.18 16.69 -1.51
N PHE A 24 7.34 16.72 -2.17
CA PHE A 24 8.57 16.18 -1.63
C PHE A 24 9.53 17.29 -1.19
N SER A 25 10.18 17.10 -0.04
CA SER A 25 11.40 17.85 0.26
C SER A 25 12.56 17.42 -0.66
N ALA A 26 13.54 18.30 -0.82
CA ALA A 26 14.76 17.98 -1.59
C ALA A 26 15.47 16.71 -1.09
N SER A 27 15.46 16.46 0.23
CA SER A 27 16.07 15.26 0.82
C SER A 27 15.28 13.99 0.54
N GLU A 28 13.95 14.06 0.52
CA GLU A 28 13.08 12.93 0.16
C GLU A 28 13.23 12.60 -1.33
N LYS A 29 13.25 13.60 -2.21
CA LYS A 29 13.48 13.38 -3.65
C LYS A 29 14.81 12.68 -3.92
N LEU A 30 15.90 13.14 -3.30
CA LEU A 30 17.21 12.48 -3.45
C LEU A 30 17.19 11.03 -2.94
N THR A 31 16.55 10.79 -1.79
CA THR A 31 16.43 9.45 -1.21
C THR A 31 15.64 8.52 -2.12
N LEU A 32 14.52 9.00 -2.66
CA LEU A 32 13.70 8.24 -3.59
C LEU A 32 14.41 8.01 -4.94
N ALA A 33 15.13 8.99 -5.47
CA ALA A 33 15.92 8.83 -6.70
C ALA A 33 16.95 7.71 -6.56
N LYS A 34 17.66 7.65 -5.42
CA LYS A 34 18.57 6.56 -5.06
C LYS A 34 17.85 5.21 -5.00
N LEU A 35 16.72 5.15 -4.30
CA LEU A 35 15.93 3.92 -4.19
C LEU A 35 15.42 3.43 -5.55
N LEU A 36 14.98 4.33 -6.43
CA LEU A 36 14.49 3.98 -7.75
C LEU A 36 15.62 3.40 -8.63
N LEU A 37 16.79 4.04 -8.65
CA LEU A 37 17.90 3.63 -9.53
C LEU A 37 18.74 2.46 -8.99
N GLU A 38 19.05 2.44 -7.69
CA GLU A 38 19.97 1.45 -7.10
C GLU A 38 19.23 0.20 -6.61
N GLU A 39 18.09 0.38 -5.93
CA GLU A 39 17.35 -0.71 -5.30
C GLU A 39 16.29 -1.28 -6.26
N LEU A 40 15.41 -0.44 -6.81
CA LEU A 40 14.37 -0.88 -7.74
C LEU A 40 14.90 -1.14 -9.15
N LYS A 41 16.01 -0.49 -9.52
CA LYS A 41 16.68 -0.64 -10.81
C LYS A 41 15.81 -0.28 -12.01
N VAL A 42 15.05 0.81 -11.90
CA VAL A 42 14.44 1.42 -13.09
C VAL A 42 15.54 1.97 -14.00
N ASP A 43 15.28 2.02 -15.31
CA ASP A 43 16.30 2.41 -16.29
C ASP A 43 16.52 3.92 -16.28
N ARG A 44 15.45 4.69 -16.04
CA ARG A 44 15.44 6.16 -16.05
C ARG A 44 14.47 6.70 -14.99
N ILE A 45 14.72 7.93 -14.53
CA ILE A 45 13.83 8.66 -13.62
C ILE A 45 13.57 10.07 -14.16
N GLU A 46 12.31 10.49 -14.15
CA GLU A 46 11.93 11.88 -14.41
C GLU A 46 11.65 12.58 -13.08
N VAL A 47 12.46 13.59 -12.75
CA VAL A 47 12.57 14.07 -11.36
C VAL A 47 11.93 15.41 -11.07
N ALA A 48 11.67 16.21 -12.11
CA ALA A 48 11.13 17.55 -11.97
C ALA A 48 10.59 18.10 -13.29
N SER A 49 9.77 19.14 -13.19
CA SER A 49 9.55 20.10 -14.27
C SER A 49 10.47 21.29 -14.08
N ALA A 50 11.09 21.76 -15.16
CA ALA A 50 11.94 22.94 -15.12
C ALA A 50 11.13 24.17 -14.65
N ARG A 51 11.82 25.09 -13.96
CA ARG A 51 11.29 26.41 -13.57
C ARG A 51 10.10 26.39 -12.58
N VAL A 52 9.89 25.30 -11.83
CA VAL A 52 8.81 25.22 -10.83
C VAL A 52 9.10 26.11 -9.62
N SER A 53 10.24 25.92 -8.95
CA SER A 53 10.65 26.70 -7.78
C SER A 53 12.16 26.61 -7.52
N GLU A 54 12.67 27.45 -6.62
CA GLU A 54 14.07 27.36 -6.15
C GLU A 54 14.32 26.07 -5.36
N GLY A 55 13.35 25.64 -4.56
CA GLY A 55 13.43 24.37 -3.83
C GLY A 55 13.53 23.18 -4.78
N GLU A 56 12.78 23.23 -5.89
CA GLU A 56 12.82 22.23 -6.96
C GLU A 56 14.19 22.20 -7.65
N LEU A 57 14.73 23.37 -7.97
CA LEU A 57 16.06 23.51 -8.56
C LEU A 57 17.14 22.92 -7.65
N GLN A 58 17.09 23.21 -6.35
CA GLN A 58 18.04 22.64 -5.40
C GLN A 58 17.88 21.12 -5.26
N ALA A 59 16.65 20.61 -5.30
CA ALA A 59 16.41 19.17 -5.27
C ALA A 59 17.04 18.47 -6.49
N VAL A 60 16.87 19.04 -7.69
CA VAL A 60 17.47 18.49 -8.90
C VAL A 60 18.99 18.60 -8.88
N LYS A 61 19.58 19.71 -8.42
CA LYS A 61 21.04 19.84 -8.23
C LYS A 61 21.60 18.71 -7.36
N ASN A 62 20.95 18.44 -6.22
CA ASN A 62 21.37 17.37 -5.33
C ASN A 62 21.30 15.99 -6.00
N ILE A 63 20.28 15.74 -6.83
CA ILE A 63 20.11 14.48 -7.57
C ILE A 63 21.16 14.37 -8.68
N THR A 64 21.38 15.42 -9.46
CA THR A 64 22.33 15.40 -10.59
C THR A 64 23.77 15.30 -10.11
N ASP A 65 24.15 15.96 -9.01
CA ASP A 65 25.48 15.85 -8.40
C ASP A 65 25.75 14.41 -7.95
N TRP A 66 24.80 13.79 -7.23
CA TRP A 66 24.90 12.39 -6.84
C TRP A 66 24.91 11.45 -8.05
N ALA A 67 24.00 11.65 -9.00
CA ALA A 67 23.91 10.82 -10.19
C ALA A 67 25.17 10.92 -11.06
N ALA A 68 25.82 12.09 -11.12
CA ALA A 68 27.10 12.24 -11.81
C ALA A 68 28.22 11.45 -11.10
N ALA A 69 28.27 11.48 -9.77
CA ALA A 69 29.24 10.73 -8.99
C ALA A 69 29.10 9.21 -9.15
N GLU A 70 27.87 8.70 -9.22
CA GLU A 70 27.58 7.26 -9.36
C GLU A 70 27.44 6.78 -10.83
N GLY A 71 27.61 7.67 -11.82
CA GLY A 71 27.51 7.31 -13.24
C GLY A 71 26.08 7.12 -13.76
N TYR A 72 25.10 7.71 -13.10
CA TYR A 72 23.67 7.72 -13.48
C TYR A 72 23.17 9.00 -14.13
N ILE A 73 24.02 10.01 -14.39
CA ILE A 73 23.57 11.33 -14.87
C ILE A 73 22.71 11.28 -16.15
N SER A 74 22.98 10.34 -17.06
CA SER A 74 22.19 10.15 -18.29
C SER A 74 20.84 9.47 -18.07
N LYS A 75 20.54 9.02 -16.84
CA LYS A 75 19.27 8.40 -16.43
C LYS A 75 18.33 9.36 -15.71
N VAL A 76 18.81 10.57 -15.40
CA VAL A 76 18.03 11.60 -14.70
C VAL A 76 17.51 12.57 -15.75
N GLU A 77 16.19 12.59 -15.91
CA GLU A 77 15.49 13.39 -16.92
C GLU A 77 14.66 14.50 -16.27
N VAL A 78 14.53 15.63 -16.96
CA VAL A 78 13.77 16.80 -16.51
C VAL A 78 12.78 17.21 -17.60
N LEU A 79 11.51 17.43 -17.24
CA LEU A 79 10.50 17.96 -18.16
C LEU A 79 10.80 19.43 -18.48
N THR A 80 10.87 19.77 -19.76
CA THR A 80 11.14 21.13 -20.26
C THR A 80 10.06 21.61 -21.20
N PHE A 81 10.10 22.89 -21.56
CA PHE A 81 9.07 23.53 -22.38
C PHE A 81 9.68 24.24 -23.59
N VAL A 82 8.87 24.43 -24.63
CA VAL A 82 9.21 25.30 -25.77
C VAL A 82 9.10 26.77 -25.33
N ASP A 83 10.15 27.28 -24.70
CA ASP A 83 10.12 28.54 -23.96
C ASP A 83 11.29 29.50 -24.24
N ASN A 84 11.85 29.44 -25.47
CA ASN A 84 12.99 30.26 -25.90
C ASN A 84 14.24 30.09 -25.01
N GLY A 85 14.51 28.84 -24.59
CA GLY A 85 15.76 28.47 -23.91
C GLY A 85 15.79 28.76 -22.40
N VAL A 86 14.67 29.20 -21.80
CA VAL A 86 14.63 29.43 -20.35
C VAL A 86 14.73 28.10 -19.59
N SER A 87 14.04 27.06 -20.07
CA SER A 87 14.15 25.71 -19.50
C SER A 87 15.56 25.14 -19.67
N LEU A 88 16.24 25.41 -20.80
CA LEU A 88 17.62 24.95 -21.03
C LEU A 88 18.63 25.60 -20.07
N LYS A 89 18.49 26.90 -19.80
CA LYS A 89 19.33 27.60 -18.81
C LYS A 89 19.13 27.01 -17.41
N TRP A 90 17.87 26.75 -17.04
CA TRP A 90 17.54 26.11 -15.77
C TRP A 90 18.19 24.72 -15.67
N MET A 91 18.17 23.93 -16.74
CA MET A 91 18.84 22.63 -16.77
C MET A 91 20.36 22.71 -16.60
N GLN A 92 21.02 23.67 -17.26
CA GLN A 92 22.46 23.88 -17.09
C GLN A 92 22.79 24.20 -15.64
N GLU A 93 22.01 25.07 -15.02
CA GLU A 93 22.15 25.39 -13.60
C GLU A 93 21.91 24.18 -12.70
N ALA A 94 20.92 23.35 -13.04
CA ALA A 94 20.59 22.13 -12.32
C ALA A 94 21.60 20.99 -12.56
N GLY A 95 22.55 21.12 -13.48
CA GLY A 95 23.48 20.05 -13.86
C GLY A 95 22.84 18.92 -14.67
N ALA A 96 21.60 19.06 -15.12
CA ALA A 96 20.87 18.01 -15.84
C ALA A 96 21.37 17.85 -17.29
N LYS A 97 21.32 16.61 -17.81
CA LYS A 97 21.86 16.25 -19.14
C LYS A 97 20.82 15.70 -20.11
N VAL A 98 19.61 15.42 -19.66
CA VAL A 98 18.54 14.87 -20.49
C VAL A 98 17.26 15.67 -20.27
N GLN A 99 16.71 16.19 -21.36
CA GLN A 99 15.46 16.95 -21.35
C GLN A 99 14.33 16.12 -21.95
N ASN A 100 13.15 16.22 -21.35
CA ASN A 100 11.90 15.74 -21.90
C ASN A 100 11.08 16.95 -22.35
N LEU A 101 11.17 17.32 -23.61
CA LEU A 101 10.54 18.52 -24.14
C LEU A 101 9.03 18.29 -24.33
N LEU A 102 8.21 19.04 -23.60
CA LEU A 102 6.75 18.99 -23.70
C LEU A 102 6.27 19.74 -24.94
N THR A 103 5.58 19.02 -25.83
CA THR A 103 4.96 19.55 -27.07
C THR A 103 3.51 19.06 -27.19
N LYS A 104 2.77 19.47 -28.23
CA LYS A 104 1.34 19.15 -28.37
C LYS A 104 1.09 18.11 -29.46
N GLY A 105 0.60 16.94 -29.02
CA GLY A 105 0.23 15.81 -29.85
C GLY A 105 -1.13 15.91 -30.52
N SER A 106 -1.97 16.91 -30.21
CA SER A 106 -3.25 17.13 -30.90
C SER A 106 -3.38 18.52 -31.50
N LEU A 107 -4.01 18.59 -32.68
CA LEU A 107 -4.23 19.85 -33.39
C LEU A 107 -5.13 20.80 -32.58
N ASN A 108 -6.03 20.24 -31.78
CA ASN A 108 -6.91 21.00 -30.90
C ASN A 108 -6.12 21.78 -29.84
N HIS A 109 -5.18 21.12 -29.14
CA HIS A 109 -4.33 21.79 -28.15
C HIS A 109 -3.38 22.79 -28.83
N LEU A 110 -2.81 22.44 -29.97
CA LEU A 110 -1.97 23.38 -30.73
C LEU A 110 -2.75 24.66 -31.11
N THR A 111 -3.96 24.51 -31.64
CA THR A 111 -4.77 25.63 -32.15
C THR A 111 -5.34 26.48 -31.02
N HIS A 112 -5.86 25.86 -29.96
CA HIS A 112 -6.62 26.58 -28.94
C HIS A 112 -5.80 26.96 -27.72
N GLN A 113 -4.85 26.13 -27.31
CA GLN A 113 -3.99 26.41 -26.16
C GLN A 113 -2.75 27.22 -26.57
N LEU A 114 -2.03 26.77 -27.61
CA LEU A 114 -0.82 27.45 -28.07
C LEU A 114 -1.10 28.58 -29.08
N LYS A 115 -2.24 28.53 -29.79
CA LYS A 115 -2.63 29.50 -30.83
C LYS A 115 -1.59 29.61 -31.94
N LYS A 116 -1.09 28.46 -32.40
CA LYS A 116 -0.02 28.34 -33.40
C LYS A 116 -0.44 27.46 -34.56
N THR A 117 0.21 27.65 -35.72
CA THR A 117 0.14 26.69 -36.82
C THR A 117 1.15 25.54 -36.61
N PRO A 118 1.00 24.39 -37.29
CA PRO A 118 1.97 23.30 -37.24
C PRO A 118 3.40 23.76 -37.58
N GLU A 119 3.57 24.57 -38.63
CA GLU A 119 4.88 25.05 -39.09
C GLU A 119 5.58 25.91 -38.04
N GLN A 120 4.81 26.78 -37.36
CA GLN A 120 5.34 27.58 -36.25
C GLN A 120 5.79 26.69 -35.10
N HIS A 121 4.99 25.69 -34.74
CA HIS A 121 5.31 24.77 -33.66
C HIS A 121 6.59 23.97 -33.95
N PHE A 122 6.70 23.41 -35.15
CA PHE A 122 7.85 22.61 -35.56
C PHE A 122 9.14 23.45 -35.59
N THR A 123 9.06 24.67 -36.14
CA THR A 123 10.20 25.60 -36.19
C THR A 123 10.72 25.95 -34.79
N GLU A 124 9.82 26.14 -33.82
CA GLU A 124 10.21 26.44 -32.45
C GLU A 124 10.80 25.23 -31.72
N ILE A 125 10.26 24.03 -31.96
CA ILE A 125 10.78 22.77 -31.42
C ILE A 125 12.19 22.52 -31.94
N GLU A 126 12.40 22.63 -33.26
CA GLU A 126 13.73 22.47 -33.89
C GLU A 126 14.75 23.40 -33.22
N LYS A 127 14.41 24.68 -33.01
CA LYS A 127 15.31 25.63 -32.35
C LYS A 127 15.72 25.16 -30.96
N VAL A 128 14.78 24.69 -30.13
CA VAL A 128 15.06 24.22 -28.77
C VAL A 128 15.89 22.94 -28.78
N VAL A 129 15.59 22.00 -29.69
CA VAL A 129 16.35 20.75 -29.85
C VAL A 129 17.80 21.05 -30.26
N LEU A 130 18.00 21.91 -31.26
CA LEU A 130 19.33 22.28 -31.74
C LEU A 130 20.13 23.07 -30.69
N GLU A 131 19.47 23.93 -29.91
CA GLU A 131 20.12 24.64 -28.80
C GLU A 131 20.53 23.66 -27.69
N GLY A 132 19.64 22.75 -27.28
CA GLY A 132 19.95 21.71 -26.30
C GLY A 132 21.14 20.84 -26.73
N ASN A 133 21.17 20.42 -28.00
CA ASN A 133 22.28 19.62 -28.55
C ASN A 133 23.63 20.36 -28.44
N LYS A 134 23.67 21.67 -28.77
CA LYS A 134 24.87 22.51 -28.61
C LYS A 134 25.35 22.61 -27.17
N LEU A 135 24.45 22.49 -26.20
CA LEU A 135 24.76 22.49 -24.76
C LEU A 135 25.12 21.09 -24.22
N GLY A 136 25.13 20.07 -25.07
CA GLY A 136 25.36 18.68 -24.66
C GLY A 136 24.21 18.10 -23.84
N ILE A 137 22.98 18.55 -24.10
CA ILE A 137 21.74 18.03 -23.51
C ILE A 137 21.05 17.13 -24.53
N ASP A 138 20.88 15.86 -24.17
CA ASP A 138 20.08 14.91 -24.96
C ASP A 138 18.60 15.25 -24.85
N THR A 139 17.85 15.09 -25.95
CA THR A 139 16.43 15.49 -26.00
C THR A 139 15.53 14.31 -26.32
N ASN A 140 14.53 14.08 -25.49
CA ASN A 140 13.33 13.32 -25.78
C ASN A 140 12.15 14.30 -25.99
N VAL A 141 11.08 13.89 -26.66
CA VAL A 141 9.93 14.78 -26.96
C VAL A 141 8.60 14.13 -26.57
N TYR A 142 7.84 14.78 -25.69
CA TYR A 142 6.45 14.41 -25.37
C TYR A 142 5.47 15.00 -26.37
N LEU A 143 4.55 14.17 -26.86
CA LEU A 143 3.37 14.61 -27.63
C LEU A 143 2.16 14.65 -26.70
N GLU A 144 2.06 15.66 -25.83
CA GLU A 144 0.95 15.80 -24.88
C GLU A 144 -0.41 15.75 -25.60
N ASP A 145 -1.36 14.96 -25.06
CA ASP A 145 -2.67 14.71 -25.66
C ASP A 145 -2.60 13.96 -27.01
N TRP A 146 -1.55 13.15 -27.23
CA TRP A 146 -1.40 12.29 -28.41
C TRP A 146 -2.61 11.36 -28.62
N SER A 147 -3.23 10.86 -27.55
CA SER A 147 -4.40 9.97 -27.67
C SER A 147 -5.59 10.62 -28.38
N ASN A 148 -5.96 11.86 -28.01
CA ASN A 148 -6.95 12.63 -28.77
C ASN A 148 -6.43 13.05 -30.14
N GLY A 149 -5.12 13.31 -30.26
CA GLY A 149 -4.45 13.52 -31.54
C GLY A 149 -4.77 12.40 -32.53
N MET A 150 -4.56 11.15 -32.15
CA MET A 150 -4.84 9.98 -32.99
C MET A 150 -6.33 9.79 -33.32
N ARG A 151 -7.24 10.18 -32.42
CA ARG A 151 -8.69 10.09 -32.65
C ARG A 151 -9.23 11.19 -33.56
N SER A 152 -8.76 12.43 -33.38
CA SER A 152 -9.40 13.62 -33.97
C SER A 152 -8.56 14.36 -34.99
N SER A 153 -7.24 14.12 -35.02
CA SER A 153 -6.29 14.86 -35.87
C SER A 153 -5.10 13.99 -36.27
N LYS A 154 -5.36 12.74 -36.67
CA LYS A 154 -4.35 11.73 -37.02
C LYS A 154 -3.33 12.23 -38.07
N ASP A 155 -3.79 12.96 -39.09
CA ASP A 155 -2.89 13.52 -40.11
C ASP A 155 -1.87 14.50 -39.53
N TYR A 156 -2.28 15.35 -38.57
CA TYR A 156 -1.37 16.23 -37.85
C TYR A 156 -0.37 15.44 -37.01
N VAL A 157 -0.80 14.36 -36.34
CA VAL A 157 0.11 13.49 -35.59
C VAL A 157 1.19 12.92 -36.51
N PHE A 158 0.81 12.38 -37.67
CA PHE A 158 1.79 11.83 -38.61
C PHE A 158 2.70 12.90 -39.21
N GLN A 159 2.17 14.07 -39.56
CA GLN A 159 2.99 15.21 -40.00
C GLN A 159 4.02 15.60 -38.93
N PHE A 160 3.61 15.59 -37.66
CA PHE A 160 4.50 15.93 -36.55
C PHE A 160 5.57 14.85 -36.33
N LEU A 161 5.19 13.57 -36.43
CA LEU A 161 6.13 12.46 -36.33
C LEU A 161 7.13 12.46 -37.50
N ASP A 162 6.69 12.72 -38.74
CA ASP A 162 7.57 12.86 -39.90
C ASP A 162 8.65 13.92 -39.61
N PHE A 163 8.25 15.10 -39.14
CA PHE A 163 9.17 16.16 -38.71
C PHE A 163 10.12 15.71 -37.59
N LEU A 164 9.61 15.11 -36.51
CA LEU A 164 10.43 14.71 -35.35
C LEU A 164 11.47 13.64 -35.69
N THR A 165 11.17 12.75 -36.64
CA THR A 165 12.12 11.70 -37.06
C THR A 165 13.36 12.24 -37.79
N GLU A 166 13.30 13.48 -38.29
CA GLU A 166 14.44 14.17 -38.91
C GLU A 166 15.27 14.99 -37.90
N GLN A 167 14.81 15.10 -36.65
CA GLN A 167 15.47 15.88 -35.60
C GLN A 167 16.48 15.03 -34.79
N PRO A 168 17.52 15.64 -34.20
CA PRO A 168 18.52 14.92 -33.39
C PRO A 168 17.99 14.61 -31.97
N ILE A 169 16.86 13.91 -31.89
CA ILE A 169 16.22 13.47 -30.64
C ILE A 169 16.49 11.99 -30.37
N LYS A 170 16.39 11.58 -29.10
CA LYS A 170 16.61 10.18 -28.68
C LYS A 170 15.34 9.36 -28.69
N ARG A 171 14.22 9.93 -28.23
CA ARG A 171 12.94 9.23 -28.03
C ARG A 171 11.75 10.14 -28.29
N ILE A 172 10.66 9.53 -28.75
CA ILE A 172 9.34 10.14 -28.85
C ILE A 172 8.43 9.50 -27.81
N LEU A 173 7.86 10.32 -26.94
CA LEU A 173 7.08 9.89 -25.78
C LEU A 173 5.60 10.13 -26.09
N LEU A 174 4.80 9.06 -26.07
CA LEU A 174 3.40 9.05 -26.51
C LEU A 174 2.45 8.90 -25.31
N PRO A 175 2.00 10.02 -24.71
CA PRO A 175 1.10 9.99 -23.57
C PRO A 175 -0.36 9.81 -23.98
N ASP A 176 -1.04 8.86 -23.34
CA ASP A 176 -2.50 8.88 -23.20
C ASP A 176 -2.87 9.80 -22.04
N THR A 177 -2.71 11.11 -22.25
CA THR A 177 -2.76 12.15 -21.21
C THR A 177 -4.03 12.12 -20.36
N LEU A 178 -5.16 11.73 -20.95
CA LEU A 178 -6.45 11.67 -20.26
C LEU A 178 -6.89 10.23 -19.93
N GLY A 179 -6.03 9.23 -20.17
CA GLY A 179 -6.33 7.82 -19.92
C GLY A 179 -7.52 7.30 -20.71
N ILE A 180 -7.78 7.84 -21.90
CA ILE A 180 -9.03 7.66 -22.66
C ILE A 180 -8.97 6.50 -23.66
N LEU A 181 -7.80 5.94 -23.93
CA LEU A 181 -7.67 4.88 -24.92
C LEU A 181 -8.15 3.55 -24.34
N THR A 182 -8.91 2.81 -25.14
CA THR A 182 -9.08 1.38 -24.89
C THR A 182 -7.78 0.63 -25.23
N HIS A 183 -7.63 -0.58 -24.68
CA HIS A 183 -6.45 -1.40 -24.96
C HIS A 183 -6.32 -1.73 -26.46
N THR A 184 -7.44 -1.96 -27.15
CA THR A 184 -7.46 -2.20 -28.60
C THR A 184 -7.03 -0.97 -29.40
N GLU A 185 -7.51 0.22 -29.04
CA GLU A 185 -7.06 1.47 -29.66
C GLU A 185 -5.57 1.69 -29.41
N THR A 186 -5.10 1.50 -28.18
CA THR A 186 -3.68 1.61 -27.83
C THR A 186 -2.83 0.72 -28.73
N GLY A 187 -3.17 -0.57 -28.84
CA GLY A 187 -2.44 -1.52 -29.68
C GLY A 187 -2.46 -1.14 -31.17
N SER A 188 -3.62 -0.75 -31.71
CA SER A 188 -3.78 -0.39 -33.12
C SER A 188 -3.05 0.91 -33.49
N PHE A 189 -3.18 1.97 -32.69
CA PHE A 189 -2.55 3.26 -32.95
C PHE A 189 -1.03 3.17 -32.84
N LEU A 190 -0.53 2.48 -31.83
CA LEU A 190 0.92 2.29 -31.68
C LEU A 190 1.47 1.40 -32.79
N LYS A 191 0.77 0.32 -33.17
CA LYS A 191 1.21 -0.53 -34.27
C LYS A 191 1.38 0.24 -35.58
N GLU A 192 0.41 1.10 -35.91
CA GLU A 192 0.47 1.97 -37.09
C GLU A 192 1.68 2.91 -37.08
N ILE A 193 2.02 3.47 -35.92
CA ILE A 193 3.21 4.33 -35.74
C ILE A 193 4.50 3.52 -35.86
N ILE A 194 4.61 2.40 -35.14
CA ILE A 194 5.83 1.58 -35.12
C ILE A 194 6.12 0.99 -36.50
N GLU A 195 5.10 0.54 -37.24
CA GLU A 195 5.27 0.01 -38.60
C GLU A 195 5.77 1.09 -39.58
N ARG A 196 5.32 2.34 -39.43
CA ARG A 196 5.77 3.47 -40.26
C ARG A 196 7.17 3.95 -39.91
N TYR A 197 7.56 3.90 -38.63
CA TYR A 197 8.84 4.43 -38.14
C TYR A 197 9.66 3.36 -37.39
N PRO A 198 10.08 2.26 -38.07
CA PRO A 198 10.67 1.10 -37.41
C PRO A 198 12.05 1.35 -36.76
N ASN A 199 12.72 2.46 -37.11
CA ASN A 199 14.03 2.83 -36.57
C ASN A 199 13.95 3.87 -35.44
N THR A 200 12.75 4.31 -35.07
CA THR A 200 12.55 5.36 -34.07
C THR A 200 12.19 4.76 -32.71
N HIS A 201 12.78 5.28 -31.64
CA HIS A 201 12.49 4.86 -30.28
C HIS A 201 11.22 5.56 -29.77
N PHE A 202 10.24 4.77 -29.35
CA PHE A 202 8.95 5.25 -28.85
C PHE A 202 8.67 4.72 -27.46
N ASP A 203 8.26 5.61 -26.57
CA ASP A 203 7.80 5.25 -25.23
C ASP A 203 6.30 5.45 -25.12
N PHE A 204 5.64 4.60 -24.33
CA PHE A 204 4.23 4.76 -24.00
C PHE A 204 4.06 5.26 -22.56
N HIS A 205 3.18 6.25 -22.39
CA HIS A 205 2.86 6.84 -21.09
C HIS A 205 1.34 6.79 -20.88
N GLY A 206 0.87 5.80 -20.13
CA GLY A 206 -0.56 5.56 -19.93
C GLY A 206 -1.08 6.11 -18.61
N HIS A 207 -2.02 7.07 -18.66
CA HIS A 207 -2.84 7.44 -17.51
C HIS A 207 -3.95 6.39 -17.25
N ASN A 208 -4.57 6.47 -16.07
CA ASN A 208 -5.46 5.44 -15.55
C ASN A 208 -6.90 5.90 -15.29
N ASP A 209 -7.38 6.94 -15.96
CA ASP A 209 -8.72 7.54 -15.74
C ASP A 209 -9.89 6.55 -15.84
N TYR A 210 -9.77 5.49 -16.65
CA TYR A 210 -10.77 4.41 -16.78
C TYR A 210 -10.31 3.05 -16.22
N ASP A 211 -9.23 3.02 -15.42
CA ASP A 211 -8.63 1.78 -14.89
C ASP A 211 -8.11 0.81 -15.98
N LEU A 212 -7.81 1.33 -17.18
CA LEU A 212 -7.33 0.55 -18.34
C LEU A 212 -5.81 0.57 -18.53
N SER A 213 -5.07 1.34 -17.72
CA SER A 213 -3.64 1.62 -17.96
C SER A 213 -2.77 0.36 -18.08
N VAL A 214 -2.99 -0.65 -17.25
CA VAL A 214 -2.20 -1.90 -17.27
C VAL A 214 -2.49 -2.72 -18.53
N ALA A 215 -3.74 -2.75 -18.99
CA ALA A 215 -4.09 -3.40 -20.26
C ALA A 215 -3.49 -2.64 -21.45
N ASN A 216 -3.53 -1.30 -21.40
CA ASN A 216 -2.91 -0.44 -22.41
C ASN A 216 -1.39 -0.63 -22.47
N VAL A 217 -0.71 -0.79 -21.32
CA VAL A 217 0.71 -1.15 -21.26
C VAL A 217 0.99 -2.46 -21.99
N MET A 218 0.20 -3.51 -21.75
CA MET A 218 0.40 -4.80 -22.43
C MET A 218 0.24 -4.67 -23.95
N GLU A 219 -0.77 -3.95 -24.42
CA GLU A 219 -1.00 -3.76 -25.86
C GLU A 219 0.05 -2.84 -26.51
N ALA A 220 0.55 -1.82 -25.80
CA ALA A 220 1.66 -0.99 -26.26
C ALA A 220 2.93 -1.83 -26.48
N LEU A 221 3.25 -2.71 -25.52
CA LEU A 221 4.40 -3.60 -25.60
C LEU A 221 4.30 -4.58 -26.77
N LYS A 222 3.11 -5.16 -27.00
CA LYS A 222 2.84 -6.03 -28.16
C LYS A 222 2.93 -5.27 -29.48
N ALA A 223 2.51 -4.00 -29.50
CA ALA A 223 2.60 -3.13 -30.68
C ALA A 223 4.03 -2.73 -31.04
N GLY A 224 4.98 -2.83 -30.10
CA GLY A 224 6.39 -2.63 -30.39
C GLY A 224 7.02 -1.37 -29.77
N VAL A 225 6.42 -0.75 -28.76
CA VAL A 225 7.08 0.36 -28.04
C VAL A 225 8.37 -0.09 -27.36
N HIS A 226 9.31 0.81 -27.17
CA HIS A 226 10.67 0.55 -26.68
C HIS A 226 10.84 0.89 -25.18
N GLY A 227 9.97 1.75 -24.65
CA GLY A 227 9.93 2.08 -23.23
C GLY A 227 8.52 2.31 -22.70
N LEU A 228 8.42 2.33 -21.37
CA LEU A 228 7.19 2.60 -20.62
C LEU A 228 7.46 3.64 -19.54
N HIS A 229 6.48 4.51 -19.31
CA HIS A 229 6.47 5.43 -18.18
C HIS A 229 5.51 4.91 -17.12
N LEU A 230 6.00 4.73 -15.90
CA LEU A 230 5.25 4.16 -14.79
C LEU A 230 5.46 4.99 -13.53
N THR A 231 4.57 4.85 -12.55
CA THR A 231 4.78 5.44 -11.22
C THR A 231 4.57 4.43 -10.11
N VAL A 232 5.32 4.60 -9.03
CA VAL A 232 5.10 3.88 -7.79
C VAL A 232 3.68 4.17 -7.29
N ASN A 233 2.97 3.14 -6.87
CA ASN A 233 1.59 3.18 -6.39
C ASN A 233 0.54 3.70 -7.40
N GLY A 234 0.92 3.96 -8.66
CA GLY A 234 0.02 4.56 -9.66
C GLY A 234 -0.27 6.03 -9.38
N MET A 235 0.68 6.74 -8.76
CA MET A 235 0.58 8.18 -8.50
C MET A 235 0.56 8.99 -9.80
N GLY A 236 -0.03 10.18 -9.75
CA GLY A 236 -0.15 11.10 -10.87
C GLY A 236 -1.38 11.99 -10.75
N GLU A 237 -1.61 12.85 -11.73
CA GLU A 237 -2.84 13.64 -11.80
C GLU A 237 -4.10 12.75 -11.86
N ARG A 238 -5.20 13.21 -11.23
CA ARG A 238 -6.53 12.58 -11.28
C ARG A 238 -6.52 11.13 -10.76
N ALA A 239 -6.68 10.15 -11.64
CA ALA A 239 -6.62 8.72 -11.33
C ALA A 239 -5.19 8.14 -11.40
N GLY A 240 -4.21 8.98 -11.75
CA GLY A 240 -2.81 8.66 -11.79
C GLY A 240 -2.37 7.92 -13.06
N ASN A 241 -1.18 7.32 -12.97
CA ASN A 241 -0.52 6.62 -14.06
C ASN A 241 -0.62 5.10 -13.94
N ALA A 242 -0.18 4.42 -15.00
CA ALA A 242 0.07 2.98 -14.98
C ALA A 242 0.93 2.58 -13.76
N PRO A 243 0.38 1.78 -12.82
CA PRO A 243 1.08 1.46 -11.58
C PRO A 243 2.25 0.50 -11.84
N LEU A 244 3.45 0.92 -11.43
CA LEU A 244 4.70 0.23 -11.72
C LEU A 244 4.68 -1.23 -11.28
N ALA A 245 4.22 -1.53 -10.06
CA ALA A 245 4.20 -2.89 -9.55
C ALA A 245 3.29 -3.83 -10.36
N SER A 246 2.11 -3.35 -10.79
CA SER A 246 1.21 -4.15 -11.63
C SER A 246 1.80 -4.36 -13.02
N ALA A 247 2.36 -3.31 -13.63
CA ALA A 247 2.97 -3.38 -14.95
C ALA A 247 4.14 -4.38 -14.97
N VAL A 248 5.04 -4.33 -13.99
CA VAL A 248 6.16 -5.27 -13.87
C VAL A 248 5.67 -6.72 -13.76
N ALA A 249 4.68 -6.98 -12.90
CA ALA A 249 4.14 -8.33 -12.72
C ALA A 249 3.50 -8.87 -14.01
N VAL A 250 2.67 -8.07 -14.71
CA VAL A 250 2.04 -8.55 -15.96
C VAL A 250 3.05 -8.75 -17.09
N ILE A 251 4.11 -7.94 -17.15
CA ILE A 251 5.18 -8.13 -18.15
C ILE A 251 5.88 -9.47 -17.92
N ASN A 252 6.31 -9.73 -16.69
CA ASN A 252 7.08 -10.93 -16.39
C ASN A 252 6.23 -12.22 -16.46
N ASP A 253 4.93 -12.14 -16.14
CA ASP A 253 4.05 -13.31 -16.13
C ASP A 253 3.43 -13.62 -17.51
N PHE A 254 3.13 -12.59 -18.32
CA PHE A 254 2.35 -12.76 -19.56
C PHE A 254 3.09 -12.42 -20.85
N LEU A 255 4.27 -11.80 -20.80
CA LEU A 255 5.05 -11.38 -21.97
C LEU A 255 6.49 -11.96 -21.92
N PRO A 256 6.67 -13.29 -21.99
CA PRO A 256 7.97 -13.95 -21.81
C PRO A 256 9.03 -13.56 -22.87
N GLU A 257 8.61 -12.99 -24.00
CA GLU A 257 9.47 -12.44 -25.04
C GLU A 257 10.03 -11.05 -24.69
N ILE A 258 9.59 -10.43 -23.59
CA ILE A 258 9.99 -9.11 -23.12
C ILE A 258 10.82 -9.22 -21.84
N LYS A 259 11.87 -8.40 -21.75
CA LYS A 259 12.71 -8.26 -20.55
C LYS A 259 12.72 -6.81 -20.08
N ILE A 260 12.68 -6.64 -18.76
CA ILE A 260 12.79 -5.34 -18.07
C ILE A 260 13.86 -5.43 -16.97
N GLY A 261 14.49 -4.29 -16.65
CA GLY A 261 15.56 -4.21 -15.64
C GLY A 261 15.09 -4.19 -14.18
N VAL A 262 13.79 -3.95 -13.95
CA VAL A 262 13.21 -3.69 -12.62
C VAL A 262 13.32 -4.91 -11.69
N LYS A 263 13.79 -4.67 -10.47
CA LYS A 263 13.94 -5.69 -9.42
C LYS A 263 12.61 -5.90 -8.67
N GLU A 264 11.85 -6.92 -9.07
CA GLU A 264 10.54 -7.26 -8.47
C GLU A 264 10.55 -7.33 -6.94
N SER A 265 11.59 -7.94 -6.36
CA SER A 265 11.69 -8.14 -4.91
C SER A 265 11.72 -6.85 -4.09
N SER A 266 11.96 -5.71 -4.74
CA SER A 266 12.06 -4.40 -4.11
C SER A 266 10.77 -3.59 -4.22
N LEU A 267 9.77 -4.04 -4.99
CA LEU A 267 8.53 -3.32 -5.25
C LEU A 267 7.76 -2.96 -3.98
N TYR A 268 7.55 -3.92 -3.07
CA TYR A 268 6.80 -3.66 -1.84
C TYR A 268 7.52 -2.67 -0.91
N LYS A 269 8.84 -2.83 -0.74
CA LYS A 269 9.66 -1.93 0.08
C LYS A 269 9.60 -0.50 -0.43
N VAL A 270 9.81 -0.30 -1.73
CA VAL A 270 9.79 1.04 -2.35
C VAL A 270 8.38 1.64 -2.30
N SER A 271 7.35 0.85 -2.57
CA SER A 271 5.95 1.25 -2.44
C SER A 271 5.60 1.79 -1.04
N LYS A 272 5.99 1.07 0.03
CA LYS A 272 5.73 1.51 1.42
C LYS A 272 6.54 2.76 1.80
N LEU A 273 7.78 2.89 1.32
CA LEU A 273 8.60 4.10 1.56
C LEU A 273 8.01 5.33 0.86
N VAL A 274 7.59 5.21 -0.40
CA VAL A 274 6.91 6.29 -1.11
C VAL A 274 5.61 6.67 -0.40
N SER A 275 4.81 5.70 0.03
CA SER A 275 3.59 5.96 0.82
C SER A 275 3.89 6.70 2.13
N ALA A 276 4.98 6.35 2.82
CA ALA A 276 5.39 7.01 4.06
C ALA A 276 5.84 8.47 3.85
N PHE A 277 6.59 8.76 2.79
CA PHE A 277 7.04 10.13 2.50
C PHE A 277 5.92 11.03 1.96
N THR A 278 5.01 10.47 1.18
CA THR A 278 3.96 11.27 0.50
C THR A 278 2.65 11.34 1.26
N GLY A 279 2.43 10.43 2.22
CA GLY A 279 1.11 10.22 2.82
C GLY A 279 0.09 9.61 1.85
N PHE A 280 0.47 9.29 0.61
CA PHE A 280 -0.40 8.64 -0.36
C PHE A 280 -0.65 7.19 0.07
N GLY A 281 -1.86 6.93 0.57
CA GLY A 281 -2.25 5.62 1.07
C GLY A 281 -2.27 4.56 -0.02
N ILE A 282 -1.85 3.35 0.32
CA ILE A 282 -1.96 2.18 -0.56
C ILE A 282 -3.27 1.46 -0.20
N PRO A 283 -4.25 1.35 -1.12
CA PRO A 283 -5.43 0.54 -0.87
C PRO A 283 -5.05 -0.90 -0.51
N ASP A 284 -5.71 -1.48 0.49
CA ASP A 284 -5.35 -2.84 0.95
C ASP A 284 -5.46 -3.89 -0.16
N ASN A 285 -6.36 -3.68 -1.12
CA ASN A 285 -6.58 -4.55 -2.27
C ASN A 285 -5.78 -4.15 -3.54
N LYS A 286 -4.87 -3.16 -3.46
CA LYS A 286 -4.04 -2.74 -4.61
C LYS A 286 -3.18 -3.92 -5.08
N PRO A 287 -3.22 -4.33 -6.37
CA PRO A 287 -2.43 -5.46 -6.85
C PRO A 287 -0.94 -5.37 -6.48
N ILE A 288 -0.34 -6.52 -6.16
CA ILE A 288 1.07 -6.71 -5.78
C ILE A 288 1.49 -6.06 -4.45
N VAL A 289 1.09 -4.82 -4.17
CA VAL A 289 1.60 -4.05 -3.02
C VAL A 289 0.59 -3.83 -1.88
N GLY A 290 -0.70 -4.06 -2.11
CA GLY A 290 -1.74 -3.94 -1.09
C GLY A 290 -1.65 -5.01 0.00
N ASP A 291 -2.01 -4.68 1.23
CA ASP A 291 -1.82 -5.56 2.40
C ASP A 291 -2.66 -6.86 2.34
N ASN A 292 -3.75 -6.89 1.58
CA ASN A 292 -4.66 -8.05 1.46
C ASN A 292 -4.36 -8.98 0.27
N VAL A 293 -3.51 -8.58 -0.68
CA VAL A 293 -3.31 -9.30 -1.96
C VAL A 293 -2.86 -10.76 -1.77
N PHE A 294 -2.04 -11.01 -0.76
CA PHE A 294 -1.47 -12.34 -0.46
C PHE A 294 -2.04 -12.95 0.82
N THR A 295 -3.23 -12.54 1.21
CA THR A 295 -3.91 -12.98 2.44
C THR A 295 -5.10 -13.87 2.09
N GLN A 296 -5.04 -15.16 2.43
CA GLN A 296 -6.20 -16.05 2.31
C GLN A 296 -7.15 -15.86 3.49
N THR A 297 -8.40 -15.52 3.20
CA THR A 297 -9.46 -15.31 4.21
C THR A 297 -10.36 -16.53 4.36
N ALA A 298 -10.76 -17.17 3.27
CA ALA A 298 -11.67 -18.32 3.32
C ALA A 298 -10.94 -19.61 3.71
N GLY A 299 -11.43 -20.30 4.75
CA GLY A 299 -10.87 -21.58 5.19
C GLY A 299 -10.82 -22.66 4.10
N ILE A 300 -11.76 -22.63 3.14
CA ILE A 300 -11.77 -23.54 1.97
C ILE A 300 -10.54 -23.33 1.07
N HIS A 301 -10.04 -22.10 0.94
CA HIS A 301 -8.87 -21.80 0.11
C HIS A 301 -7.60 -22.28 0.82
N ALA A 302 -7.50 -22.04 2.13
CA ALA A 302 -6.38 -22.51 2.95
C ALA A 302 -6.30 -24.05 3.00
N ASP A 303 -7.44 -24.73 3.10
CA ASP A 303 -7.53 -26.19 3.02
C ASP A 303 -7.10 -26.71 1.65
N GLY A 304 -7.62 -26.15 0.56
CA GLY A 304 -7.23 -26.51 -0.81
C GLY A 304 -5.73 -26.31 -1.08
N ASP A 305 -5.15 -25.23 -0.56
CA ASP A 305 -3.70 -24.99 -0.63
C ASP A 305 -2.91 -26.02 0.18
N SER A 306 -3.35 -26.34 1.41
CA SER A 306 -2.68 -27.32 2.26
C SER A 306 -2.63 -28.73 1.66
N LYS A 307 -3.63 -29.09 0.84
CA LYS A 307 -3.74 -30.40 0.21
C LYS A 307 -2.94 -30.52 -1.07
N LYS A 308 -2.98 -29.49 -1.93
CA LYS A 308 -2.33 -29.56 -3.25
C LYS A 308 -2.05 -28.19 -3.90
N ASN A 309 -1.90 -27.11 -3.11
CA ASN A 309 -1.69 -25.76 -3.65
C ASN A 309 -2.75 -25.36 -4.68
N LEU A 310 -4.03 -25.70 -4.44
CA LEU A 310 -5.10 -25.56 -5.45
C LEU A 310 -5.47 -24.10 -5.77
N TYR A 311 -5.23 -23.17 -4.84
CA TYR A 311 -5.51 -21.74 -4.99
C TYR A 311 -4.22 -20.93 -5.12
N PHE A 312 -3.18 -21.59 -5.63
CA PHE A 312 -1.88 -21.00 -5.91
C PHE A 312 -1.89 -20.32 -7.29
N ASN A 313 -1.30 -19.13 -7.38
CA ASN A 313 -1.00 -18.46 -8.64
C ASN A 313 0.49 -18.12 -8.69
N ASP A 314 0.98 -17.72 -9.87
CA ASP A 314 2.40 -17.40 -10.07
C ASP A 314 2.84 -16.14 -9.30
N LEU A 315 1.89 -15.35 -8.80
CA LEU A 315 2.11 -14.21 -7.92
C LEU A 315 2.48 -14.66 -6.51
N LEU A 316 3.67 -15.23 -6.39
CA LEU A 316 4.26 -15.58 -5.11
C LEU A 316 4.66 -14.31 -4.34
N PRO A 317 4.23 -14.13 -3.06
CA PRO A 317 4.59 -12.94 -2.29
C PRO A 317 6.11 -12.75 -2.16
N GLU A 318 6.88 -13.85 -2.10
CA GLU A 318 8.34 -13.84 -1.97
C GLU A 318 9.01 -13.18 -3.19
N ARG A 319 8.43 -13.29 -4.39
CA ARG A 319 8.92 -12.61 -5.61
C ARG A 319 8.96 -11.09 -5.43
N PHE A 320 8.03 -10.55 -4.63
CA PHE A 320 7.84 -9.12 -4.42
C PHE A 320 8.41 -8.62 -3.07
N GLY A 321 9.25 -9.43 -2.41
CA GLY A 321 9.83 -9.09 -1.10
C GLY A 321 8.82 -9.18 0.05
N ARG A 322 7.77 -9.98 -0.11
CA ARG A 322 6.70 -10.16 0.88
C ARG A 322 6.68 -11.60 1.39
N LYS A 323 5.83 -11.83 2.39
CA LYS A 323 5.52 -13.16 2.93
C LYS A 323 4.03 -13.39 2.83
N ARG A 324 3.64 -14.64 2.55
CA ARG A 324 2.23 -15.05 2.64
C ARG A 324 1.71 -14.84 4.07
N LYS A 325 0.45 -14.43 4.20
CA LYS A 325 -0.22 -14.28 5.50
C LYS A 325 -1.55 -15.03 5.46
N TYR A 326 -1.98 -15.51 6.62
CA TYR A 326 -3.26 -16.18 6.78
C TYR A 326 -4.13 -15.36 7.74
N ALA A 327 -5.32 -14.96 7.30
CA ALA A 327 -6.21 -14.15 8.14
C ALA A 327 -6.67 -14.93 9.37
N LEU A 328 -6.97 -14.19 10.45
CA LEU A 328 -7.57 -14.66 11.69
C LEU A 328 -8.86 -13.86 11.95
N GLY A 329 -9.99 -14.54 12.07
CA GLY A 329 -11.30 -13.93 12.25
C GLY A 329 -12.44 -14.87 11.87
N LYS A 330 -13.66 -14.33 11.70
CA LYS A 330 -14.91 -15.10 11.49
C LYS A 330 -14.84 -16.17 10.40
N THR A 331 -14.14 -15.91 9.30
CA THR A 331 -14.05 -16.83 8.15
C THR A 331 -12.87 -17.80 8.24
N SER A 332 -12.09 -17.74 9.31
CA SER A 332 -10.90 -18.57 9.51
C SER A 332 -11.29 -20.00 9.83
N GLY A 333 -10.74 -20.95 9.08
CA GLY A 333 -10.86 -22.37 9.38
C GLY A 333 -9.70 -22.88 10.23
N LYS A 334 -9.79 -24.16 10.61
CA LYS A 334 -8.72 -24.91 11.30
C LYS A 334 -7.34 -24.74 10.63
N ALA A 335 -7.30 -24.78 9.30
CA ALA A 335 -6.08 -24.65 8.51
C ALA A 335 -5.42 -23.26 8.67
N ASN A 336 -6.19 -22.16 8.67
CA ASN A 336 -5.66 -20.80 8.86
C ASN A 336 -4.95 -20.66 10.20
N ILE A 337 -5.57 -21.16 11.26
CA ILE A 337 -5.05 -21.05 12.62
C ILE A 337 -3.81 -21.94 12.77
N GLN A 338 -3.86 -23.17 12.27
CA GLN A 338 -2.71 -24.07 12.28
C GLN A 338 -1.49 -23.47 11.55
N LYS A 339 -1.69 -22.79 10.42
CA LYS A 339 -0.61 -22.10 9.71
C LYS A 339 -0.01 -20.95 10.51
N ASN A 340 -0.84 -20.09 11.10
CA ASN A 340 -0.35 -19.01 11.97
C ASN A 340 0.40 -19.54 13.20
N LEU A 341 -0.08 -20.62 13.82
CA LEU A 341 0.58 -21.29 14.95
C LEU A 341 1.93 -21.87 14.55
N GLN A 342 2.03 -22.54 13.40
CA GLN A 342 3.29 -23.05 12.86
C GLN A 342 4.34 -21.95 12.69
N GLU A 343 3.94 -20.78 12.19
CA GLU A 343 4.85 -19.64 12.06
C GLU A 343 5.26 -19.01 13.40
N LEU A 344 4.54 -19.28 14.50
CA LEU A 344 4.93 -18.93 15.87
C LEU A 344 5.75 -20.04 16.54
N GLY A 345 5.96 -21.18 15.88
CA GLY A 345 6.57 -22.36 16.48
C GLY A 345 5.66 -23.07 17.50
N LEU A 346 4.35 -22.86 17.43
CA LEU A 346 3.35 -23.44 18.33
C LEU A 346 2.61 -24.61 17.66
N THR A 347 2.27 -25.62 18.46
CA THR A 347 1.44 -26.76 18.05
C THR A 347 0.37 -27.03 19.08
N LEU A 348 -0.87 -27.20 18.64
CA LEU A 348 -2.01 -27.59 19.47
C LEU A 348 -2.53 -28.95 19.01
N ASN A 349 -3.11 -29.73 19.93
CA ASN A 349 -3.87 -30.92 19.54
C ASN A 349 -5.23 -30.52 18.92
N ASP A 350 -5.94 -31.49 18.34
CA ASP A 350 -7.18 -31.22 17.59
C ASP A 350 -8.30 -30.58 18.45
N ASP A 351 -8.43 -30.99 19.72
CA ASP A 351 -9.43 -30.45 20.63
C ASP A 351 -9.12 -29.00 21.03
N GLU A 352 -7.86 -28.72 21.30
CA GLU A 352 -7.37 -27.38 21.64
C GLU A 352 -7.50 -26.43 20.46
N LEU A 353 -7.11 -26.90 19.27
CA LEU A 353 -7.22 -26.14 18.03
C LEU A 353 -8.69 -25.82 17.70
N LYS A 354 -9.62 -26.75 17.95
CA LYS A 354 -11.06 -26.50 17.78
C LYS A 354 -11.53 -25.36 18.69
N LYS A 355 -11.19 -25.38 19.98
CA LYS A 355 -11.59 -24.34 20.94
C LYS A 355 -11.01 -22.97 20.59
N VAL A 356 -9.73 -22.92 20.21
CA VAL A 356 -9.08 -21.67 19.76
C VAL A 356 -9.75 -21.16 18.49
N THR A 357 -10.15 -22.05 17.58
CA THR A 357 -10.90 -21.68 16.36
C THR A 357 -12.25 -21.05 16.71
N GLU A 358 -13.03 -21.67 17.59
CA GLU A 358 -14.32 -21.13 18.05
C GLU A 358 -14.14 -19.74 18.67
N ARG A 359 -13.12 -19.56 19.54
CA ARG A 359 -12.83 -18.27 20.16
C ARG A 359 -12.48 -17.18 19.15
N ILE A 360 -11.66 -17.49 18.14
CA ILE A 360 -11.29 -16.53 17.08
C ILE A 360 -12.51 -16.15 16.24
N ILE A 361 -13.42 -17.08 15.98
CA ILE A 361 -14.68 -16.80 15.27
C ILE A 361 -15.56 -15.87 16.10
N GLU A 362 -15.71 -16.12 17.41
CA GLU A 362 -16.47 -15.26 18.32
C GLU A 362 -15.94 -13.83 18.37
N LEU A 363 -14.61 -13.66 18.46
CA LEU A 363 -13.96 -12.34 18.45
C LEU A 363 -14.21 -11.64 17.09
N GLY A 364 -14.07 -12.39 15.99
CA GLY A 364 -14.36 -11.90 14.64
C GLY A 364 -15.82 -11.51 14.42
N ASP A 365 -16.79 -12.21 15.03
CA ASP A 365 -18.22 -11.88 14.98
C ASP A 365 -18.53 -10.53 15.64
N LYS A 366 -17.72 -10.14 16.63
CA LYS A 366 -17.80 -8.82 17.29
C LYS A 366 -17.09 -7.71 16.51
N LYS A 367 -16.61 -7.98 15.30
CA LYS A 367 -15.76 -7.08 14.49
C LYS A 367 -14.43 -6.73 15.17
N GLU A 368 -13.96 -7.56 16.10
CA GLU A 368 -12.64 -7.39 16.70
C GLU A 368 -11.57 -7.91 15.73
N ARG A 369 -10.51 -7.14 15.55
CA ARG A 369 -9.40 -7.53 14.69
C ARG A 369 -8.49 -8.48 15.46
N VAL A 370 -8.39 -9.72 14.99
CA VAL A 370 -7.45 -10.71 15.52
C VAL A 370 -6.20 -10.74 14.65
N THR A 371 -5.05 -10.55 15.26
CA THR A 371 -3.73 -10.62 14.66
C THR A 371 -3.00 -11.86 15.13
N LYS A 372 -1.89 -12.19 14.45
CA LYS A 372 -1.05 -13.31 14.84
C LYS A 372 -0.44 -13.11 16.24
N ASP A 373 -0.16 -11.87 16.61
CA ASP A 373 0.42 -11.54 17.91
C ASP A 373 -0.60 -11.68 19.07
N ASP A 374 -1.90 -11.70 18.75
CA ASP A 374 -2.97 -12.01 19.72
C ASP A 374 -3.07 -13.52 20.04
N LEU A 375 -2.56 -14.40 19.18
CA LEU A 375 -2.76 -15.85 19.32
C LEU A 375 -2.25 -16.42 20.65
N PRO A 376 -1.05 -16.09 21.17
CA PRO A 376 -0.60 -16.61 22.46
C PRO A 376 -1.56 -16.26 23.62
N TYR A 377 -2.15 -15.07 23.58
CA TYR A 377 -3.11 -14.59 24.57
C TYR A 377 -4.44 -15.34 24.47
N ILE A 378 -4.95 -15.52 23.26
CA ILE A 378 -6.18 -16.29 22.99
C ILE A 378 -5.99 -17.76 23.42
N ILE A 379 -4.83 -18.36 23.12
CA ILE A 379 -4.51 -19.74 23.51
C ILE A 379 -4.50 -19.86 25.03
N SER A 380 -3.83 -18.95 25.74
CA SER A 380 -3.82 -18.97 27.21
C SER A 380 -5.24 -18.84 27.78
N ASP A 381 -6.03 -17.89 27.27
CA ASP A 381 -7.41 -17.63 27.72
C ASP A 381 -8.30 -18.88 27.59
N VAL A 382 -8.16 -19.61 26.48
CA VAL A 382 -8.98 -20.77 26.15
C VAL A 382 -8.51 -22.05 26.86
N LEU A 383 -7.20 -22.27 26.98
CA LEU A 383 -6.65 -23.52 27.49
C LEU A 383 -6.59 -23.59 29.02
N ASP A 384 -6.51 -22.46 29.71
CA ASP A 384 -6.51 -22.41 31.19
C ASP A 384 -7.89 -22.76 31.81
N ASN A 385 -8.96 -22.85 31.01
CA ASN A 385 -10.32 -23.20 31.47
C ASN A 385 -10.56 -24.69 31.78
N LYS A 386 -9.51 -25.52 31.89
CA LYS A 386 -9.63 -26.99 31.85
C LYS A 386 -10.23 -27.70 33.08
N LEU A 387 -10.61 -27.04 34.19
CA LEU A 387 -10.78 -27.78 35.46
C LEU A 387 -12.03 -27.53 36.33
N HIS A 388 -12.94 -26.60 36.01
CA HIS A 388 -14.04 -26.27 36.94
C HIS A 388 -15.42 -26.19 36.27
N GLN A 389 -16.43 -26.82 36.87
CA GLN A 389 -17.84 -26.57 36.50
C GLN A 389 -18.16 -25.10 36.79
N GLN A 390 -18.51 -24.33 35.76
CA GLN A 390 -18.95 -22.96 35.95
C GLN A 390 -20.28 -22.94 36.71
N ARG A 391 -20.30 -22.23 37.83
CA ARG A 391 -21.47 -22.07 38.73
C ARG A 391 -21.81 -20.60 38.97
N VAL A 392 -20.92 -19.69 38.59
CA VAL A 392 -21.09 -18.25 38.74
C VAL A 392 -21.03 -17.61 37.36
N PHE A 393 -22.05 -16.84 36.99
CA PHE A 393 -22.16 -16.16 35.70
C PHE A 393 -22.47 -14.69 35.87
N VAL A 394 -21.63 -13.81 35.33
CA VAL A 394 -21.95 -12.39 35.21
C VAL A 394 -22.91 -12.21 34.03
N LYS A 395 -24.20 -12.06 34.31
CA LYS A 395 -25.26 -12.00 33.27
C LYS A 395 -25.24 -10.68 32.51
N SER A 396 -25.12 -9.58 33.24
CA SER A 396 -25.06 -8.25 32.66
C SER A 396 -24.46 -7.26 33.64
N TYR A 397 -23.91 -6.17 33.11
CA TYR A 397 -23.46 -5.04 33.91
C TYR A 397 -23.63 -3.74 33.12
N VAL A 398 -23.84 -2.65 33.85
CA VAL A 398 -23.81 -1.28 33.32
C VAL A 398 -22.72 -0.53 34.05
N LEU A 399 -21.69 -0.08 33.33
CA LEU A 399 -20.57 0.69 33.86
C LEU A 399 -20.74 2.14 33.47
N THR A 400 -20.87 3.04 34.45
CA THR A 400 -21.00 4.48 34.19
C THR A 400 -19.73 5.19 34.60
N HIS A 401 -19.16 5.97 33.68
CA HIS A 401 -18.03 6.86 33.96
C HIS A 401 -18.25 8.21 33.27
N SER A 402 -18.25 9.27 34.07
CA SER A 402 -18.40 10.64 33.59
C SER A 402 -17.46 11.55 34.36
N LYS A 403 -16.78 12.45 33.65
CA LYS A 403 -15.88 13.42 34.28
C LYS A 403 -16.64 14.26 35.31
N GLY A 404 -16.17 14.24 36.57
CA GLY A 404 -16.78 14.97 37.68
C GLY A 404 -17.84 14.18 38.47
N LEU A 405 -18.19 12.96 38.04
CA LEU A 405 -19.05 12.04 38.79
C LEU A 405 -18.25 10.84 39.29
N LYS A 406 -18.67 10.25 40.42
CA LYS A 406 -18.09 8.99 40.88
C LYS A 406 -18.51 7.85 39.94
N PRO A 407 -17.57 7.02 39.45
CA PRO A 407 -17.89 5.82 38.70
C PRO A 407 -18.89 4.93 39.43
N SER A 408 -19.79 4.31 38.69
CA SER A 408 -20.77 3.37 39.26
C SER A 408 -20.96 2.12 38.40
N THR A 409 -21.45 1.07 39.03
CA THR A 409 -21.77 -0.19 38.38
C THR A 409 -23.10 -0.73 38.88
N THR A 410 -23.96 -1.13 37.97
CA THR A 410 -25.10 -2.03 38.22
C THR A 410 -24.74 -3.41 37.69
N LEU A 411 -24.82 -4.44 38.53
CA LEU A 411 -24.41 -5.81 38.23
C LEU A 411 -25.60 -6.76 38.39
N SER A 412 -25.82 -7.62 37.40
CA SER A 412 -26.65 -8.81 37.49
C SER A 412 -25.76 -10.05 37.39
N ILE A 413 -25.80 -10.89 38.42
CA ILE A 413 -24.95 -12.09 38.53
C ILE A 413 -25.79 -13.29 38.98
N GLU A 414 -25.53 -14.45 38.38
CA GLU A 414 -26.10 -15.73 38.77
C GLU A 414 -25.06 -16.52 39.56
N ILE A 415 -25.42 -17.03 40.74
CA ILE A 415 -24.58 -17.89 41.58
C ILE A 415 -25.41 -19.14 41.90
N GLU A 416 -24.94 -20.32 41.48
CA GLU A 416 -25.60 -21.61 41.72
C GLU A 416 -27.09 -21.61 41.32
N GLY A 417 -27.41 -20.95 40.20
CA GLY A 417 -28.77 -20.84 39.66
C GLY A 417 -29.65 -19.76 40.29
N LYS A 418 -29.15 -18.98 41.26
CA LYS A 418 -29.85 -17.83 41.84
C LYS A 418 -29.32 -16.52 41.28
N THR A 419 -30.22 -15.62 40.88
CA THR A 419 -29.86 -14.31 40.34
C THR A 419 -29.86 -13.23 41.42
N TYR A 420 -28.83 -12.40 41.42
CA TYR A 420 -28.65 -11.25 42.29
C TYR A 420 -28.44 -10.00 41.46
N GLU A 421 -29.04 -8.89 41.91
CA GLU A 421 -28.82 -7.57 41.34
C GLU A 421 -28.33 -6.61 42.42
N GLU A 422 -27.23 -5.92 42.13
CA GLU A 422 -26.62 -4.96 43.03
C GLU A 422 -26.07 -3.75 42.30
N HIS A 423 -25.98 -2.63 43.02
CA HIS A 423 -25.38 -1.40 42.52
C HIS A 423 -24.36 -0.84 43.52
N ALA A 424 -23.24 -0.35 43.02
CA ALA A 424 -22.25 0.33 43.83
C ALA A 424 -21.49 1.43 43.07
N GLN A 425 -20.84 2.30 43.85
CA GLN A 425 -19.88 3.29 43.37
C GLN A 425 -18.47 2.88 43.78
N GLY A 426 -17.47 3.43 43.11
CA GLY A 426 -16.07 3.20 43.40
C GLY A 426 -15.18 4.30 42.83
N ASP A 427 -13.89 4.20 43.09
CA ASP A 427 -12.91 5.18 42.59
C ASP A 427 -12.63 5.00 41.07
N GLY A 428 -12.87 3.80 40.56
CA GLY A 428 -12.85 3.44 39.14
C GLY A 428 -14.02 2.50 38.79
N GLN A 429 -14.24 2.25 37.50
CA GLN A 429 -15.31 1.34 37.04
C GLN A 429 -15.12 -0.08 37.59
N PHE A 430 -13.89 -0.59 37.60
CA PHE A 430 -13.59 -1.91 38.15
C PHE A 430 -13.78 -1.98 39.68
N ASP A 431 -13.41 -0.93 40.41
CA ASP A 431 -13.65 -0.87 41.86
C ASP A 431 -15.16 -0.81 42.17
N ALA A 432 -15.93 -0.04 41.41
CA ALA A 432 -17.39 -0.02 41.52
C ALA A 432 -18.01 -1.41 41.28
N PHE A 433 -17.52 -2.14 40.27
CA PHE A 433 -17.91 -3.54 40.03
C PHE A 433 -17.58 -4.45 41.21
N ILE A 434 -16.35 -4.39 41.74
CA ILE A 434 -15.94 -5.18 42.91
C ILE A 434 -16.79 -4.84 44.14
N ASN A 435 -17.13 -3.56 44.34
CA ASN A 435 -17.98 -3.13 45.45
C ASN A 435 -19.42 -3.64 45.32
N ALA A 436 -19.97 -3.71 44.10
CA ALA A 436 -21.27 -4.33 43.85
C ALA A 436 -21.21 -5.84 44.13
N LEU A 437 -20.15 -6.50 43.65
CA LEU A 437 -19.92 -7.93 43.87
C LEU A 437 -19.77 -8.28 45.37
N LYS A 438 -19.05 -7.45 46.14
CA LYS A 438 -18.94 -7.59 47.61
C LYS A 438 -20.31 -7.59 48.29
N LYS A 439 -21.25 -6.75 47.83
CA LYS A 439 -22.62 -6.71 48.37
C LYS A 439 -23.37 -8.01 48.09
N VAL A 440 -23.26 -8.54 46.87
CA VAL A 440 -23.84 -9.84 46.50
C VAL A 440 -23.27 -10.95 47.38
N TYR A 441 -21.93 -11.05 47.48
CA TYR A 441 -21.27 -12.12 48.24
C TYR A 441 -21.57 -12.05 49.74
N LYS A 442 -21.71 -10.85 50.30
CA LYS A 442 -22.12 -10.67 51.70
C LYS A 442 -23.53 -11.22 51.96
N LYS A 443 -24.46 -11.14 50.99
CA LYS A 443 -25.81 -11.74 51.12
C LYS A 443 -25.76 -13.26 51.15
N GLU A 444 -24.81 -13.86 50.43
CA GLU A 444 -24.56 -15.31 50.43
C GLU A 444 -23.69 -15.79 51.61
N GLY A 445 -23.27 -14.88 52.50
CA GLY A 445 -22.37 -15.22 53.61
C GLY A 445 -20.98 -15.68 53.16
N ARG A 446 -20.55 -15.29 51.95
CA ARG A 446 -19.22 -15.60 51.38
C ARG A 446 -18.32 -14.37 51.42
N GLU A 447 -17.02 -14.58 51.53
CA GLU A 447 -16.01 -13.53 51.39
C GLU A 447 -15.30 -13.65 50.04
N LEU A 448 -15.05 -12.52 49.39
CA LEU A 448 -14.26 -12.49 48.16
C LEU A 448 -12.76 -12.57 48.48
N PRO A 449 -11.97 -13.29 47.67
CA PRO A 449 -10.51 -13.22 47.72
C PRO A 449 -10.01 -11.78 47.61
N LYS A 450 -8.92 -11.48 48.33
CA LYS A 450 -8.29 -10.15 48.30
C LYS A 450 -7.54 -9.97 47.00
N LEU A 451 -7.79 -8.88 46.28
CA LEU A 451 -6.97 -8.47 45.14
C LEU A 451 -5.60 -8.01 45.65
N VAL A 452 -4.53 -8.64 45.17
CA VAL A 452 -3.14 -8.35 45.54
C VAL A 452 -2.40 -7.60 44.44
N ASP A 453 -2.57 -8.04 43.20
CA ASP A 453 -1.92 -7.43 42.03
C ASP A 453 -2.88 -7.37 40.84
N TYR A 454 -2.70 -6.36 40.00
CA TYR A 454 -3.53 -6.09 38.83
C TYR A 454 -2.65 -5.54 37.71
N ALA A 455 -2.56 -6.28 36.61
CA ALA A 455 -1.75 -5.90 35.46
C ALA A 455 -2.57 -6.02 34.18
N VAL A 456 -2.51 -4.97 33.34
CA VAL A 456 -3.10 -4.97 32.00
C VAL A 456 -1.97 -4.99 30.98
N ARG A 457 -2.10 -5.84 29.97
CA ARG A 457 -1.14 -5.99 28.87
C ARG A 457 -1.87 -5.92 27.54
N ILE A 458 -1.24 -5.27 26.58
CA ILE A 458 -1.62 -5.33 25.17
C ILE A 458 -0.49 -5.98 24.38
N PRO A 459 -0.78 -6.71 23.30
CA PRO A 459 0.26 -7.28 22.46
C PRO A 459 1.17 -6.18 21.86
N PRO A 460 2.48 -6.43 21.70
CA PRO A 460 3.39 -5.46 21.08
C PRO A 460 3.00 -5.14 19.63
N GLY A 461 3.02 -3.86 19.25
CA GLY A 461 2.72 -3.43 17.88
C GLY A 461 1.23 -3.24 17.57
N SER A 462 0.36 -3.31 18.58
CA SER A 462 -1.09 -3.16 18.43
C SER A 462 -1.57 -1.70 18.32
N ASN A 463 -2.80 -1.51 17.85
CA ASN A 463 -3.46 -0.20 17.69
C ASN A 463 -4.47 0.07 18.82
N SER A 464 -5.20 1.20 18.74
CA SER A 464 -6.18 1.61 19.76
C SER A 464 -7.37 0.65 19.96
N ASP A 465 -7.56 -0.32 19.07
CA ASP A 465 -8.62 -1.34 19.08
C ASP A 465 -8.12 -2.74 19.48
N ALA A 466 -6.93 -2.83 20.06
CA ALA A 466 -6.29 -4.08 20.45
C ALA A 466 -7.05 -4.87 21.54
N LEU A 467 -6.84 -6.19 21.55
CA LEU A 467 -7.22 -7.01 22.69
C LEU A 467 -6.36 -6.66 23.92
N CYS A 468 -7.02 -6.56 25.06
CA CYS A 468 -6.40 -6.31 26.36
C CYS A 468 -6.45 -7.58 27.21
N GLU A 469 -5.29 -8.07 27.63
CA GLU A 469 -5.17 -9.11 28.65
C GLU A 469 -5.10 -8.46 30.03
N THR A 470 -6.02 -8.84 30.92
CA THR A 470 -5.97 -8.42 32.34
C THR A 470 -5.61 -9.63 33.20
N LEU A 471 -4.51 -9.52 33.94
CA LEU A 471 -4.02 -10.47 34.94
C LEU A 471 -4.36 -9.93 36.33
N ILE A 472 -5.06 -10.72 37.14
CA ILE A 472 -5.39 -10.35 38.52
C ILE A 472 -4.92 -11.44 39.47
N THR A 473 -4.09 -11.08 40.44
CA THR A 473 -3.63 -11.98 41.50
C THR A 473 -4.51 -11.80 42.72
N TRP A 474 -5.06 -12.92 43.19
CA TRP A 474 -5.99 -13.00 44.30
C TRP A 474 -5.38 -13.79 45.44
N GLN A 475 -5.71 -13.40 46.67
CA GLN A 475 -5.26 -14.06 47.89
C GLN A 475 -6.47 -14.58 48.66
N THR A 476 -6.46 -15.89 48.91
CA THR A 476 -7.33 -16.57 49.88
C THR A 476 -6.59 -16.77 51.20
N LYS A 477 -7.23 -17.39 52.20
CA LYS A 477 -6.54 -17.74 53.46
C LYS A 477 -5.38 -18.72 53.26
N ASP A 478 -5.47 -19.57 52.23
CA ASP A 478 -4.56 -20.72 52.07
C ASP A 478 -3.53 -20.54 50.95
N LYS A 479 -3.84 -19.73 49.93
CA LYS A 479 -2.95 -19.53 48.76
C LYS A 479 -3.28 -18.27 47.96
N ASP A 480 -2.26 -17.82 47.23
CA ASP A 480 -2.40 -16.85 46.15
C ASP A 480 -2.60 -17.59 44.83
N PHE A 481 -3.41 -17.03 43.93
CA PHE A 481 -3.60 -17.53 42.57
C PHE A 481 -3.94 -16.38 41.62
N THR A 482 -3.64 -16.57 40.34
CA THR A 482 -3.85 -15.54 39.31
C THR A 482 -4.91 -15.98 38.33
N THR A 483 -5.82 -15.07 37.97
CA THR A 483 -6.77 -15.28 36.87
C THR A 483 -6.52 -14.29 35.74
N ARG A 484 -6.98 -14.67 34.55
CA ARG A 484 -6.74 -13.92 33.31
C ARG A 484 -8.04 -13.66 32.57
N GLY A 485 -8.20 -12.49 32.00
CA GLY A 485 -9.29 -12.14 31.10
C GLY A 485 -8.76 -11.55 29.81
N LEU A 486 -9.55 -11.68 28.75
CA LEU A 486 -9.24 -11.13 27.43
C LEU A 486 -10.50 -10.48 26.83
N ASP A 487 -10.40 -9.20 26.50
CA ASP A 487 -11.44 -8.42 25.84
C ASP A 487 -10.83 -7.16 25.19
N SER A 488 -11.52 -6.56 24.21
CA SER A 488 -11.11 -5.28 23.63
C SER A 488 -11.27 -4.11 24.63
N ASP A 489 -12.18 -4.23 25.60
CA ASP A 489 -12.32 -3.28 26.71
C ASP A 489 -11.55 -3.77 27.96
N GLN A 490 -10.62 -2.95 28.46
CA GLN A 490 -9.78 -3.27 29.61
C GLN A 490 -10.58 -3.61 30.89
N THR A 491 -11.72 -2.94 31.12
CA THR A 491 -12.57 -3.16 32.30
C THR A 491 -13.37 -4.43 32.14
N VAL A 492 -13.86 -4.71 30.93
CA VAL A 492 -14.53 -5.97 30.62
C VAL A 492 -13.56 -7.15 30.74
N SER A 493 -12.33 -7.00 30.25
CA SER A 493 -11.26 -7.97 30.43
C SER A 493 -11.03 -8.28 31.91
N ALA A 494 -11.02 -7.25 32.77
CA ALA A 494 -10.93 -7.41 34.22
C ALA A 494 -12.14 -8.12 34.86
N ILE A 495 -13.36 -7.80 34.41
CA ILE A 495 -14.59 -8.46 34.86
C ILE A 495 -14.54 -9.96 34.53
N LYS A 496 -14.12 -10.32 33.31
CA LYS A 496 -13.93 -11.73 32.92
C LYS A 496 -12.88 -12.43 33.76
N ALA A 497 -11.74 -11.78 34.02
CA ALA A 497 -10.71 -12.31 34.92
C ALA A 497 -11.29 -12.57 36.33
N THR A 498 -12.14 -11.67 36.82
CA THR A 498 -12.81 -11.80 38.12
C THR A 498 -13.83 -12.93 38.11
N GLU A 499 -14.68 -13.04 37.09
CA GLU A 499 -15.65 -14.13 36.94
C GLU A 499 -14.98 -15.50 36.95
N LYS A 500 -13.82 -15.63 36.29
CA LYS A 500 -13.02 -16.86 36.39
C LYS A 500 -12.58 -17.13 37.83
N MET A 501 -12.15 -16.10 38.56
CA MET A 501 -11.81 -16.26 39.98
C MET A 501 -12.99 -16.77 40.79
N LEU A 502 -14.21 -16.24 40.57
CA LEU A 502 -15.41 -16.69 41.28
C LEU A 502 -15.76 -18.15 41.01
N ASN A 503 -15.32 -18.71 39.88
CA ASN A 503 -15.52 -20.11 39.54
C ASN A 503 -14.37 -21.03 40.01
N LEU A 504 -13.30 -20.45 40.59
CA LEU A 504 -12.19 -21.20 41.20
C LEU A 504 -12.33 -21.36 42.73
N VAL A 505 -13.15 -20.52 43.38
CA VAL A 505 -13.26 -20.41 44.84
C VAL A 505 -14.58 -20.87 45.41
#